data_AF-A0A8H5CZG1-F1
#
_entry.id   AF-A0A8H5CZG1-F1
#
_cell.length_a   1.000
_cell.length_b   1.000
_cell.length_c   1.000
_cell.angle_alpha   90.00
_cell.angle_beta   90.00
_cell.angle_gamma   90.00
#
_symmetry.space_group_name_H-M   'P 1'
#
loop_
_entity.id
_entity.type
_entity.pdbx_description
1 polymer ?
#
loop_
_entity_poly.entity_id
_entity_poly.type
_entity_poly.pdbx_seq_one_letter_code
_entity_poly.pdbx_strand_id
1 'polypeptide(L)'
;MARLNHACSSAFNVVYSWREKEGVLVVFALKNIGKGQELLTTYTDTKKSRDDRRAYLRHQYSFHCTCNVCSLADDESQQSDKRLMTMSELHGRFVTWGSGAIDGEEAIGFVKRIWEVGDEEGYWSERGRLAADAAWVAAAHQDAASLQAWAKVAEEWFGYEVGVDSVQVEEMRAVQARPESHTAWGNRLAMRVPTPYDLLLECWSGRDRGKLRYLDLVSGFRRLSCV
;
A
#
# COMPACT_ATOMS: atom_id res chain seq x y z
N MET A 1 21.91 1.69 3.06
CA MET A 1 21.83 1.68 1.58
C MET A 1 21.87 3.13 1.10
N ALA A 2 22.75 3.47 0.16
CA ALA A 2 22.96 4.87 -0.27
C ALA A 2 22.99 5.04 -1.80
N ARG A 3 22.50 4.06 -2.56
CA ARG A 3 22.53 4.06 -4.05
C ARG A 3 21.17 4.20 -4.72
N LEU A 4 20.07 3.99 -4.00
CA LEU A 4 18.73 4.23 -4.55
C LEU A 4 18.43 5.71 -4.42
N ASN A 5 18.15 6.39 -5.53
CA ASN A 5 17.77 7.79 -5.54
C ASN A 5 16.30 7.99 -5.17
N HIS A 6 15.94 9.24 -4.92
CA HIS A 6 14.61 9.64 -4.47
C HIS A 6 13.64 9.91 -5.63
N ALA A 7 12.37 9.51 -5.46
CA ALA A 7 11.25 10.07 -6.20
C ALA A 7 9.98 10.20 -5.32
N CYS A 8 9.13 11.16 -5.68
CA CYS A 8 7.89 11.47 -4.95
C CYS A 8 6.69 10.68 -5.50
N SER A 9 5.73 10.31 -4.63
CA SER A 9 4.41 9.80 -5.02
C SER A 9 4.46 8.78 -6.15
N SER A 10 3.69 8.93 -7.22
CA SER A 10 3.65 8.01 -8.35
C SER A 10 4.97 7.90 -9.14
N ALA A 11 6.00 8.70 -8.87
CA ALA A 11 7.29 8.59 -9.55
C ALA A 11 8.25 7.54 -8.94
N PHE A 12 8.09 7.10 -7.68
CA PHE A 12 8.90 5.99 -7.19
C PHE A 12 8.38 4.66 -7.72
N ASN A 13 9.29 3.72 -7.94
CA ASN A 13 8.99 2.43 -8.56
C ASN A 13 9.48 1.23 -7.73
N VAL A 14 10.21 1.49 -6.64
CA VAL A 14 10.62 0.47 -5.69
C VAL A 14 10.34 0.90 -4.25
N VAL A 15 10.13 -0.09 -3.39
CA VAL A 15 10.19 0.03 -1.94
C VAL A 15 11.22 -0.95 -1.42
N TYR A 16 11.62 -0.80 -0.16
CA TYR A 16 12.57 -1.72 0.46
C TYR A 16 12.09 -2.12 1.85
N SER A 17 12.49 -3.32 2.26
CA SER A 17 12.22 -3.85 3.59
C SER A 17 13.47 -4.52 4.15
N TRP A 18 13.75 -4.29 5.43
CA TRP A 18 14.83 -4.95 6.14
C TRP A 18 14.32 -6.28 6.69
N ARG A 19 14.99 -7.37 6.31
CA ARG A 19 14.68 -8.73 6.73
C ARG A 19 15.55 -9.10 7.92
N GLU A 20 15.05 -8.85 9.12
CA GLU A 20 15.80 -9.07 10.38
C GLU A 20 16.38 -10.48 10.51
N LYS A 21 15.59 -11.51 10.14
CA LYS A 21 16.03 -12.92 10.24
C LYS A 21 17.19 -13.25 9.31
N GLU A 22 17.26 -12.58 8.16
CA GLU A 22 18.26 -12.83 7.11
C GLU A 22 19.43 -11.83 7.18
N GLY A 23 19.26 -10.71 7.90
CA GLY A 23 20.25 -9.64 7.97
C GLY A 23 20.48 -8.92 6.64
N VAL A 24 19.45 -8.84 5.79
CA VAL A 24 19.54 -8.24 4.45
C VAL A 24 18.46 -7.20 4.20
N LEU A 25 18.77 -6.24 3.32
CA LEU A 25 17.81 -5.28 2.78
C LEU A 25 17.32 -5.77 1.42
N VAL A 26 16.02 -5.99 1.28
CA VAL A 26 15.40 -6.45 0.04
C VAL A 26 14.66 -5.30 -0.61
N VAL A 27 14.79 -5.17 -1.93
CA VAL A 27 14.16 -4.12 -2.74
C VAL A 27 13.11 -4.76 -3.63
N PHE A 28 11.88 -4.26 -3.57
CA PHE A 28 10.73 -4.77 -4.30
C PHE A 28 10.26 -3.74 -5.32
N ALA A 29 10.03 -4.18 -6.54
CA ALA A 29 9.45 -3.35 -7.59
C ALA A 29 7.93 -3.28 -7.43
N LEU A 30 7.38 -2.07 -7.37
CA LEU A 30 5.94 -1.84 -7.33
C LEU A 30 5.32 -1.66 -8.72
N LYS A 31 6.18 -1.42 -9.72
CA LYS A 31 5.79 -1.12 -11.10
C LYS A 31 6.65 -1.95 -12.03
N ASN A 32 6.23 -2.09 -13.27
CA ASN A 32 7.10 -2.62 -14.31
C ASN A 32 8.29 -1.67 -14.51
N ILE A 33 9.51 -2.22 -14.48
CA ILE A 33 10.75 -1.45 -14.64
C ILE A 33 11.45 -1.91 -15.91
N GLY A 34 11.60 -1.01 -16.87
CA GLY A 34 12.27 -1.30 -18.14
C GLY A 34 13.80 -1.40 -17.98
N LYS A 35 14.46 -2.08 -18.92
CA LYS A 35 15.93 -2.11 -18.97
C LYS A 35 16.47 -0.68 -19.10
N GLY A 36 17.38 -0.31 -18.20
CA GLY A 36 17.99 1.02 -18.16
C GLY A 36 17.18 2.09 -17.42
N GLN A 37 15.97 1.76 -16.95
CA GLN A 37 15.21 2.64 -16.06
C GLN A 37 15.83 2.63 -14.66
N GLU A 38 15.94 3.81 -14.06
CA GLU A 38 16.47 3.96 -12.71
C GLU A 38 15.51 3.39 -11.64
N LEU A 39 16.08 2.82 -10.57
CA LEU A 39 15.35 2.39 -9.39
C LEU A 39 15.26 3.56 -8.40
N LEU A 40 14.03 3.99 -8.14
CA LEU A 40 13.73 5.16 -7.34
C LEU A 40 12.86 4.75 -6.15
N THR A 41 13.30 5.10 -4.95
CA THR A 41 12.56 4.92 -3.69
C THR A 41 12.09 6.28 -3.18
N THR A 42 11.21 6.31 -2.18
CA THR A 42 10.98 7.55 -1.42
C THR A 42 11.90 7.66 -0.20
N TYR A 43 12.26 8.88 0.18
CA TYR A 43 13.08 9.22 1.36
C TYR A 43 12.27 9.86 2.48
N THR A 44 11.00 10.15 2.20
CA THR A 44 10.11 10.90 3.08
C THR A 44 8.68 10.48 2.82
N ASP A 45 7.78 10.84 3.71
CA ASP A 45 6.37 10.76 3.43
C ASP A 45 6.01 11.79 2.34
N THR A 46 5.54 11.29 1.20
CA THR A 46 5.22 12.12 0.04
C THR A 46 3.78 12.60 0.05
N LYS A 47 2.96 12.25 1.06
CA LYS A 47 1.56 12.70 1.21
C LYS A 47 1.49 14.16 1.72
N LYS A 48 2.18 15.06 1.01
CA LYS A 48 2.40 16.49 1.33
C LYS A 48 2.45 17.30 0.04
N SER A 49 2.38 18.64 0.12
CA SER A 49 2.50 19.51 -1.06
C SER A 49 3.87 19.43 -1.74
N ARG A 50 3.98 19.78 -3.03
CA ARG A 50 5.23 19.82 -3.80
C ARG A 50 6.28 20.69 -3.10
N ASP A 51 5.85 21.81 -2.56
CA ASP A 51 6.72 22.76 -1.89
C ASP A 51 7.23 22.20 -0.56
N ASP A 52 6.38 21.56 0.24
CA ASP A 52 6.80 20.89 1.48
C ASP A 52 7.78 19.74 1.21
N ARG A 53 7.48 18.91 0.20
CA ARG A 53 8.38 17.82 -0.22
C ARG A 53 9.75 18.36 -0.62
N ARG A 54 9.80 19.40 -1.46
CA ARG A 54 11.05 20.03 -1.90
C ARG A 54 11.79 20.74 -0.75
N ALA A 55 11.08 21.42 0.13
CA ALA A 55 11.66 22.09 1.29
C ALA A 55 12.32 21.07 2.22
N TYR A 56 11.63 19.96 2.51
CA TYR A 56 12.18 18.86 3.31
C TYR A 56 13.43 18.25 2.66
N LEU A 57 13.36 17.90 1.38
CA LEU A 57 14.48 17.28 0.66
C LEU A 57 15.70 18.21 0.56
N ARG A 58 15.47 19.51 0.35
CA ARG A 58 16.56 20.50 0.36
C ARG A 58 17.20 20.61 1.74
N HIS A 59 16.40 20.62 2.80
CA HIS A 59 16.90 20.74 4.17
C HIS A 59 17.64 19.48 4.64
N GLN A 60 17.07 18.29 4.41
CA GLN A 60 17.58 17.03 4.96
C GLN A 60 18.61 16.35 4.05
N TYR A 61 18.50 16.51 2.74
CA TYR A 61 19.31 15.79 1.75
C TYR A 61 20.05 16.72 0.78
N SER A 62 19.91 18.05 0.94
CA SER A 62 20.65 19.06 0.18
C SER A 62 20.48 18.98 -1.35
N PHE A 63 19.33 18.54 -1.84
CA PHE A 63 19.01 18.55 -3.28
C PHE A 63 17.62 19.10 -3.57
N HIS A 64 17.40 19.49 -4.83
CA HIS A 64 16.11 19.92 -5.34
C HIS A 64 15.49 18.78 -6.18
N CYS A 65 14.31 18.28 -5.78
CA CYS A 65 13.68 17.17 -6.47
C CYS A 65 13.07 17.59 -7.82
N THR A 66 13.46 16.85 -8.87
CA THR A 66 13.00 17.01 -10.26
C THR A 66 12.38 15.72 -10.81
N CYS A 67 11.92 14.81 -9.94
CA CYS A 67 11.21 13.62 -10.36
C CYS A 67 9.93 14.00 -11.15
N ASN A 68 9.37 13.04 -11.90
CA ASN A 68 8.23 13.31 -12.79
C ASN A 68 7.04 13.98 -12.08
N VAL A 69 6.80 13.69 -10.80
CA VAL A 69 5.75 14.35 -9.99
C VAL A 69 6.11 15.79 -9.62
N CYS A 70 7.37 16.06 -9.25
CA CYS A 70 7.80 17.43 -8.91
C CYS A 70 7.99 18.33 -10.15
N SER A 71 8.16 17.72 -11.32
CA SER A 71 8.35 18.42 -12.60
C SER A 71 7.04 18.62 -13.39
N LEU A 72 5.89 18.22 -12.83
CA LEU A 72 4.57 18.53 -13.38
C LEU A 72 4.35 20.04 -13.52
N ALA A 73 3.47 20.41 -14.47
CA ALA A 73 2.96 21.77 -14.55
C ALA A 73 2.25 22.18 -13.25
N ASP A 74 2.14 23.48 -12.98
CA ASP A 74 1.67 23.96 -11.69
C ASP A 74 0.22 23.54 -11.39
N ASP A 75 -0.65 23.50 -12.39
CA ASP A 75 -2.03 23.05 -12.26
C ASP A 75 -2.13 21.54 -11.98
N GLU A 76 -1.36 20.72 -12.70
CA GLU A 76 -1.27 19.27 -12.47
C GLU A 76 -0.66 18.96 -11.08
N SER A 77 0.36 19.71 -10.70
CA SER A 77 0.99 19.60 -9.38
C SER A 77 0.02 19.93 -8.26
N GLN A 78 -0.78 20.99 -8.39
CA GLN A 78 -1.78 21.35 -7.40
C GLN A 78 -2.85 20.26 -7.24
N GLN A 79 -3.24 19.60 -8.33
CA GLN A 79 -4.18 18.47 -8.28
C GLN A 79 -3.57 17.25 -7.58
N SER A 80 -2.30 16.92 -7.86
CA SER A 80 -1.57 15.86 -7.16
C SER A 80 -1.43 16.17 -5.67
N ASP A 81 -1.04 17.40 -5.33
CA ASP A 81 -0.92 17.85 -3.94
C ASP A 81 -2.25 17.73 -3.19
N LYS A 82 -3.37 18.11 -3.84
CA LYS A 82 -4.70 17.94 -3.26
C LYS A 82 -5.00 16.47 -2.93
N ARG A 83 -4.76 15.54 -3.88
CA ARG A 83 -4.98 14.09 -3.64
C ARG A 83 -4.11 13.57 -2.50
N LEU A 84 -2.82 13.90 -2.51
CA LEU A 84 -1.86 13.49 -1.49
C LEU A 84 -2.23 14.01 -0.10
N MET A 85 -2.64 15.27 0.00
CA MET A 85 -3.12 15.86 1.26
C MET A 85 -4.45 15.25 1.71
N THR A 86 -5.37 14.97 0.79
CA THR A 86 -6.62 14.24 1.10
C THR A 86 -6.33 12.85 1.67
N MET A 87 -5.37 12.09 1.12
CA MET A 87 -4.95 10.82 1.71
C MET A 87 -4.45 11.01 3.15
N SER A 88 -3.60 12.01 3.40
CA SER A 88 -3.10 12.31 4.74
C SER A 88 -4.22 12.68 5.72
N GLU A 89 -5.20 13.48 5.29
CA GLU A 89 -6.35 13.87 6.11
C GLU A 89 -7.23 12.67 6.46
N LEU A 90 -7.54 11.83 5.47
CA LEU A 90 -8.35 10.62 5.67
C LEU A 90 -7.65 9.63 6.60
N HIS A 91 -6.33 9.47 6.51
CA HIS A 91 -5.56 8.70 7.48
C HIS A 91 -5.67 9.28 8.89
N GLY A 92 -5.59 10.61 9.03
CA GLY A 92 -5.80 11.30 10.31
C GLY A 92 -7.18 11.01 10.91
N ARG A 93 -8.23 10.98 10.08
CA ARG A 93 -9.59 10.61 10.51
C ARG A 93 -9.69 9.13 10.88
N PHE A 94 -9.13 8.24 10.07
CA PHE A 94 -9.10 6.80 10.33
C PHE A 94 -8.48 6.46 11.69
N VAL A 95 -7.36 7.09 12.06
CA VAL A 95 -6.67 6.83 13.34
C VAL A 95 -7.57 7.08 14.57
N THR A 96 -8.56 7.97 14.46
CA THR A 96 -9.53 8.23 15.55
C THR A 96 -10.43 7.04 15.90
N TRP A 97 -10.51 6.03 15.03
CA TRP A 97 -11.15 4.74 15.34
C TRP A 97 -10.48 4.02 16.52
N GLY A 98 -9.16 4.14 16.66
CA GLY A 98 -8.40 3.54 17.77
C GLY A 98 -8.89 4.01 19.14
N SER A 99 -9.28 5.30 19.25
CA SER A 99 -9.87 5.88 20.45
C SER A 99 -11.40 5.71 20.54
N GLY A 100 -12.03 5.06 19.56
CA GLY A 100 -13.48 4.85 19.50
C GLY A 100 -14.29 6.09 19.13
N ALA A 101 -13.68 7.08 18.47
CA ALA A 101 -14.38 8.31 18.06
C ALA A 101 -15.28 8.12 16.83
N ILE A 102 -15.01 7.08 16.04
CA ILE A 102 -15.77 6.66 14.86
C ILE A 102 -16.02 5.15 14.95
N ASP A 103 -17.06 4.66 14.27
CA ASP A 103 -17.37 3.23 14.23
C ASP A 103 -16.61 2.47 13.12
N GLY A 104 -16.89 1.17 12.99
CA GLY A 104 -16.25 0.31 11.99
C GLY A 104 -16.70 0.61 10.56
N GLU A 105 -17.91 1.11 10.35
CA GLU A 105 -18.41 1.47 9.02
C GLU A 105 -17.72 2.74 8.52
N GLU A 106 -17.64 3.77 9.37
CA GLU A 106 -16.90 5.01 9.08
C GLU A 106 -15.42 4.75 8.84
N ALA A 107 -14.79 3.90 9.68
CA ALA A 107 -13.38 3.55 9.54
C ALA A 107 -13.08 2.87 8.19
N ILE A 108 -13.88 1.88 7.80
CA ILE A 108 -13.73 1.24 6.49
C ILE A 108 -14.07 2.21 5.35
N GLY A 109 -15.02 3.13 5.53
CA GLY A 109 -15.31 4.20 4.59
C GLY A 109 -14.07 5.05 4.29
N PHE A 110 -13.30 5.44 5.31
CA PHE A 110 -12.04 6.15 5.12
C PHE A 110 -10.99 5.28 4.43
N VAL A 111 -10.86 4.00 4.79
CA VAL A 111 -9.93 3.07 4.13
C VAL A 111 -10.21 3.01 2.62
N LYS A 112 -11.47 2.83 2.23
CA LYS A 112 -11.88 2.75 0.82
C LYS A 112 -11.63 4.07 0.10
N ARG A 113 -11.92 5.21 0.72
CA ARG A 113 -11.66 6.51 0.12
C ARG A 113 -10.16 6.80 -0.04
N ILE A 114 -9.32 6.41 0.91
CA ILE A 114 -7.85 6.46 0.77
C ILE A 114 -7.43 5.61 -0.42
N TRP A 115 -8.03 4.42 -0.56
CA TRP A 115 -7.71 3.51 -1.65
C TRP A 115 -7.97 4.12 -3.03
N GLU A 116 -9.17 4.68 -3.22
CA GLU A 116 -9.60 5.35 -4.45
C GLU A 116 -8.70 6.55 -4.80
N VAL A 117 -8.45 7.44 -3.83
CA VAL A 117 -7.60 8.62 -4.05
C VAL A 117 -6.16 8.20 -4.38
N GLY A 118 -5.66 7.11 -3.76
CA GLY A 118 -4.38 6.52 -4.10
C GLY A 118 -4.34 5.97 -5.54
N ASP A 119 -5.44 5.41 -6.04
CA ASP A 119 -5.51 4.91 -7.42
C ASP A 119 -5.52 6.08 -8.41
N GLU A 120 -6.29 7.13 -8.14
CA GLU A 120 -6.29 8.37 -8.92
C GLU A 120 -4.90 9.03 -8.97
N GLU A 121 -4.16 9.00 -7.85
CA GLU A 121 -2.80 9.55 -7.77
C GLU A 121 -1.74 8.66 -8.40
N GLY A 122 -2.01 7.36 -8.58
CA GLY A 122 -1.01 6.36 -8.98
C GLY A 122 -0.03 6.01 -7.86
N TYR A 123 -0.48 6.12 -6.60
CA TYR A 123 0.26 5.79 -5.38
C TYR A 123 0.04 4.32 -5.01
N TRP A 124 1.00 3.46 -5.33
CA TRP A 124 0.86 1.99 -5.22
C TRP A 124 1.67 1.37 -4.07
N SER A 125 1.92 2.15 -3.02
CA SER A 125 2.59 1.69 -1.81
C SER A 125 1.64 1.76 -0.62
N GLU A 126 1.96 1.02 0.43
CA GLU A 126 1.22 0.97 1.70
C GLU A 126 -0.19 0.34 1.58
N ARG A 127 -0.50 -0.30 0.45
CA ARG A 127 -1.78 -0.98 0.17
C ARG A 127 -1.97 -2.20 1.05
N GLY A 128 -0.89 -2.97 1.28
CA GLY A 128 -0.93 -4.13 2.18
C GLY A 128 -1.27 -3.70 3.59
N ARG A 129 -0.62 -2.62 4.07
CA ARG A 129 -0.90 -2.06 5.39
C ARG A 129 -2.32 -1.52 5.51
N LEU A 130 -2.78 -0.77 4.53
CA LEU A 130 -4.13 -0.20 4.52
C LEU A 130 -5.23 -1.28 4.56
N ALA A 131 -5.06 -2.37 3.81
CA ALA A 131 -5.97 -3.52 3.87
C ALA A 131 -5.87 -4.29 5.20
N ALA A 132 -4.68 -4.41 5.78
CA ALA A 132 -4.49 -5.03 7.09
C ALA A 132 -5.16 -4.22 8.21
N ASP A 133 -5.10 -2.88 8.13
CA ASP A 133 -5.80 -1.99 9.05
C ASP A 133 -7.33 -2.19 8.95
N ALA A 134 -7.88 -2.39 7.74
CA ALA A 134 -9.29 -2.77 7.58
C ALA A 134 -9.62 -4.17 8.13
N ALA A 135 -8.73 -5.15 7.97
CA ALA A 135 -8.89 -6.47 8.58
C ALA A 135 -8.90 -6.39 10.12
N TRP A 136 -8.08 -5.51 10.70
CA TRP A 136 -8.10 -5.22 12.14
C TRP A 136 -9.45 -4.63 12.57
N VAL A 137 -9.99 -3.65 11.84
CA VAL A 137 -11.34 -3.12 12.11
C VAL A 137 -12.39 -4.23 12.09
N ALA A 138 -12.38 -5.10 11.07
CA ALA A 138 -13.31 -6.22 10.99
C ALA A 138 -13.15 -7.21 12.16
N ALA A 139 -11.91 -7.50 12.58
CA ALA A 139 -11.62 -8.35 13.74
C ALA A 139 -12.23 -7.79 15.03
N ALA A 140 -12.01 -6.51 15.29
CA ALA A 140 -12.53 -5.81 16.45
C ALA A 140 -14.06 -5.94 16.59
N HIS A 141 -14.75 -5.94 15.45
CA HIS A 141 -16.20 -6.07 15.34
C HIS A 141 -16.70 -7.52 15.17
N GLN A 142 -15.84 -8.51 15.37
CA GLN A 142 -16.14 -9.95 15.25
C GLN A 142 -16.67 -10.37 13.87
N ASP A 143 -16.30 -9.62 12.84
CA ASP A 143 -16.73 -9.87 11.47
C ASP A 143 -15.70 -10.75 10.73
N ALA A 144 -15.77 -12.06 10.97
CA ALA A 144 -14.85 -13.03 10.36
C ALA A 144 -14.81 -12.95 8.83
N ALA A 145 -15.96 -12.76 8.18
CA ALA A 145 -16.02 -12.78 6.72
C ALA A 145 -15.34 -11.54 6.11
N SER A 146 -15.59 -10.37 6.69
CA SER A 146 -14.93 -9.13 6.23
C SER A 146 -13.45 -9.13 6.58
N LEU A 147 -13.07 -9.66 7.75
CA LEU A 147 -11.66 -9.86 8.12
C LEU A 147 -10.96 -10.72 7.07
N GLN A 148 -11.51 -11.88 6.73
CA GLN A 148 -10.92 -12.78 5.73
C GLN A 148 -10.79 -12.11 4.37
N ALA A 149 -11.81 -11.36 3.93
CA ALA A 149 -11.77 -10.66 2.66
C ALA A 149 -10.68 -9.57 2.62
N TRP A 150 -10.58 -8.73 3.66
CA TRP A 150 -9.55 -7.70 3.76
C TRP A 150 -8.15 -8.28 3.96
N ALA A 151 -8.00 -9.32 4.78
CA ALA A 151 -6.72 -9.98 5.01
C ALA A 151 -6.18 -10.66 3.75
N LYS A 152 -7.06 -11.18 2.87
CA LYS A 152 -6.67 -11.69 1.55
C LYS A 152 -6.09 -10.59 0.65
N VAL A 153 -6.72 -9.42 0.64
CA VAL A 153 -6.21 -8.25 -0.10
C VAL A 153 -4.87 -7.80 0.49
N ALA A 154 -4.75 -7.76 1.82
CA ALA A 154 -3.51 -7.42 2.50
C ALA A 154 -2.38 -8.40 2.17
N GLU A 155 -2.67 -9.71 2.16
CA GLU A 155 -1.71 -10.76 1.77
C GLU A 155 -1.15 -10.52 0.37
N GLU A 156 -2.02 -10.28 -0.60
CA GLU A 156 -1.63 -10.04 -1.99
C GLU A 156 -0.70 -8.81 -2.11
N TRP A 157 -1.10 -7.68 -1.51
CA TRP A 157 -0.33 -6.44 -1.59
C TRP A 157 0.97 -6.49 -0.80
N PHE A 158 1.01 -7.12 0.38
CA PHE A 158 2.27 -7.37 1.06
C PHE A 158 3.20 -8.26 0.23
N GLY A 159 2.65 -9.21 -0.52
CA GLY A 159 3.41 -10.00 -1.49
C GLY A 159 4.17 -9.13 -2.49
N TYR A 160 3.55 -8.04 -2.97
CA TYR A 160 4.19 -7.07 -3.88
C TYR A 160 5.14 -6.11 -3.18
N GLU A 161 4.78 -5.61 -1.99
CA GLU A 161 5.49 -4.53 -1.30
C GLU A 161 6.69 -5.02 -0.50
N VAL A 162 6.58 -6.20 0.09
CA VAL A 162 7.57 -6.73 1.04
C VAL A 162 7.91 -8.20 0.82
N GLY A 163 7.30 -8.88 -0.16
CA GLY A 163 7.59 -10.27 -0.55
C GLY A 163 6.61 -11.30 0.05
N VAL A 164 6.36 -12.39 -0.68
CA VAL A 164 5.39 -13.44 -0.29
C VAL A 164 5.85 -14.33 0.87
N ASP A 165 7.13 -14.24 1.20
CA ASP A 165 7.82 -14.87 2.31
C ASP A 165 8.01 -13.91 3.50
N SER A 166 7.30 -12.77 3.50
CA SER A 166 7.33 -11.81 4.60
C SER A 166 6.50 -12.27 5.80
N VAL A 167 6.87 -11.78 6.99
CA VAL A 167 6.09 -12.01 8.22
C VAL A 167 4.67 -11.46 8.06
N GLN A 168 4.51 -10.34 7.36
CA GLN A 168 3.21 -9.73 7.09
C GLN A 168 2.29 -10.67 6.29
N VAL A 169 2.83 -11.34 5.27
CA VAL A 169 2.06 -12.34 4.49
C VAL A 169 1.72 -13.56 5.34
N GLU A 170 2.65 -14.04 6.16
CA GLU A 170 2.41 -15.15 7.10
C GLU A 170 1.30 -14.80 8.12
N GLU A 171 1.34 -13.60 8.71
CA GLU A 171 0.34 -13.10 9.64
C GLU A 171 -1.05 -13.00 8.98
N MET A 172 -1.12 -12.45 7.76
CA MET A 172 -2.40 -12.36 7.04
C MET A 172 -3.00 -13.73 6.72
N ARG A 173 -2.18 -14.73 6.39
CA ARG A 173 -2.65 -16.12 6.22
C ARG A 173 -3.16 -16.72 7.53
N ALA A 174 -2.47 -16.48 8.64
CA ALA A 174 -2.86 -16.99 9.94
C ALA A 174 -4.23 -16.44 10.38
N VAL A 175 -4.45 -15.13 10.24
CA VAL A 175 -5.74 -14.50 10.62
C VAL A 175 -6.86 -14.85 9.65
N GLN A 176 -6.57 -15.13 8.37
CA GLN A 176 -7.56 -15.68 7.44
C GLN A 176 -8.01 -17.08 7.86
N ALA A 177 -7.07 -17.95 8.26
CA ALA A 177 -7.37 -19.31 8.70
C ALA A 177 -8.10 -19.34 10.05
N ARG A 178 -7.78 -18.40 10.94
CA ARG A 178 -8.35 -18.32 12.28
C ARG A 178 -8.66 -16.88 12.70
N PRO A 179 -9.76 -16.29 12.20
CA PRO A 179 -10.14 -14.89 12.48
C PRO A 179 -10.19 -14.55 13.97
N GLU A 180 -10.69 -15.47 14.79
CA GLU A 180 -10.86 -15.30 16.24
C GLU A 180 -9.54 -15.26 17.02
N SER A 181 -8.42 -15.62 16.39
CA SER A 181 -7.09 -15.51 17.00
C SER A 181 -6.50 -14.10 16.93
N HIS A 182 -7.10 -13.21 16.14
CA HIS A 182 -6.64 -11.83 16.03
C HIS A 182 -6.73 -11.12 17.39
N THR A 183 -5.67 -10.42 17.79
CA THR A 183 -5.55 -9.81 19.13
C THR A 183 -6.66 -8.82 19.48
N ALA A 184 -7.25 -8.20 18.46
CA ALA A 184 -8.36 -7.27 18.58
C ALA A 184 -9.75 -7.93 18.66
N TRP A 185 -9.86 -9.25 18.48
CA TRP A 185 -11.15 -9.91 18.30
C TRP A 185 -12.15 -9.60 19.42
N GLY A 186 -13.29 -9.01 19.06
CA GLY A 186 -14.36 -8.71 20.02
C GLY A 186 -14.08 -7.57 21.00
N ASN A 187 -13.12 -6.68 20.71
CA ASN A 187 -12.85 -5.51 21.54
C ASN A 187 -13.77 -4.30 21.22
N ARG A 188 -14.69 -4.44 20.27
CA ARG A 188 -15.75 -3.48 19.93
C ARG A 188 -17.11 -4.19 19.86
N LEU A 189 -18.18 -3.39 19.81
CA LEU A 189 -19.53 -3.91 19.58
C LEU A 189 -19.58 -4.66 18.24
N ALA A 190 -20.18 -5.84 18.23
CA ALA A 190 -20.28 -6.64 17.01
C ALA A 190 -21.05 -5.90 15.92
N MET A 191 -20.48 -5.82 14.72
CA MET A 191 -21.15 -5.26 13.53
C MET A 191 -20.55 -5.87 12.27
N ARG A 192 -21.29 -5.78 11.15
CA ARG A 192 -20.77 -6.11 9.83
C ARG A 192 -20.18 -4.86 9.22
N VAL A 193 -18.91 -4.92 8.83
CA VAL A 193 -18.23 -3.80 8.17
C VAL A 193 -18.18 -4.01 6.66
N PRO A 194 -18.05 -2.95 5.85
CA PRO A 194 -17.94 -3.11 4.40
C PRO A 194 -16.75 -3.99 4.00
N THR A 195 -16.93 -4.74 2.91
CA THR A 195 -15.91 -5.64 2.33
C THR A 195 -15.12 -4.93 1.22
N PRO A 196 -13.97 -5.48 0.78
CA PRO A 196 -13.17 -4.88 -0.30
C PRO A 196 -13.66 -5.25 -1.71
N TYR A 197 -14.80 -5.94 -1.87
CA TYR A 197 -15.17 -6.51 -3.18
C TYR A 197 -15.37 -5.47 -4.27
N ASP A 198 -15.81 -4.26 -3.93
CA ASP A 198 -15.92 -3.16 -4.88
C ASP A 198 -14.55 -2.61 -5.32
N LEU A 199 -13.54 -2.63 -4.46
CA LEU A 199 -12.16 -2.27 -4.84
C LEU A 199 -11.53 -3.27 -5.81
N LEU A 200 -11.97 -4.54 -5.77
CA LEU A 200 -11.46 -5.62 -6.63
C LEU A 200 -12.13 -5.67 -8.02
N LEU A 201 -13.30 -5.05 -8.19
CA LEU A 201 -14.07 -5.09 -9.45
C LEU A 201 -13.51 -4.12 -10.51
N GLU A 202 -12.88 -3.02 -10.10
CA GLU A 202 -12.45 -1.97 -11.03
C GLU A 202 -10.97 -2.08 -11.46
N CYS A 203 -10.09 -2.61 -10.61
CA CYS A 203 -8.64 -2.52 -10.86
C CYS A 203 -8.02 -3.64 -11.72
N TRP A 204 -8.73 -4.74 -12.00
CA TRP A 204 -8.08 -5.96 -12.51
C TRP A 204 -8.61 -6.53 -13.85
N SER A 205 -9.49 -5.81 -14.54
CA SER A 205 -10.01 -6.23 -15.86
C SER A 205 -9.17 -5.74 -17.04
N GLY A 206 -8.17 -4.87 -16.83
CA GLY A 206 -7.54 -4.12 -17.94
C GLY A 206 -6.01 -4.16 -18.11
N ARG A 207 -5.22 -4.69 -17.18
CA ARG A 207 -3.76 -4.71 -17.31
C ARG A 207 -3.14 -6.02 -16.82
N ASP A 208 -2.69 -6.84 -17.77
CA ASP A 208 -1.78 -7.98 -17.67
C ASP A 208 -1.76 -8.69 -16.29
N ARG A 209 -2.64 -9.70 -16.12
CA ARG A 209 -2.49 -10.81 -15.15
C ARG A 209 -1.18 -11.62 -15.32
N GLY A 210 -0.19 -11.12 -16.09
CA GLY A 210 0.91 -11.90 -16.65
C GLY A 210 2.34 -11.42 -16.40
N LYS A 211 2.60 -10.34 -15.64
CA LYS A 211 3.96 -9.77 -15.55
C LYS A 211 4.51 -9.33 -14.19
N LEU A 212 3.85 -9.59 -13.07
CA LEU A 212 4.57 -9.68 -11.79
C LEU A 212 5.07 -11.12 -11.63
N ARG A 213 6.03 -11.50 -12.48
CA ARG A 213 6.73 -12.77 -12.37
C ARG A 213 7.75 -12.62 -11.27
N TYR A 214 7.55 -13.37 -10.18
CA TYR A 214 8.62 -13.77 -9.28
C TYR A 214 9.79 -14.27 -10.13
N LEU A 215 10.94 -13.59 -10.05
CA LEU A 215 12.20 -14.12 -10.55
C LEU A 215 12.66 -15.18 -9.55
N ASP A 216 11.97 -16.32 -9.55
CA ASP A 216 12.45 -17.52 -8.89
C ASP A 216 13.47 -18.16 -9.82
N LEU A 217 14.75 -18.05 -9.48
CA LEU A 217 15.87 -18.61 -10.26
C LEU A 217 15.97 -20.14 -10.16
N VAL A 218 14.95 -20.82 -9.65
CA VAL A 218 14.97 -22.27 -9.45
C VAL A 218 13.64 -22.87 -9.89
N SER A 219 13.68 -23.60 -11.01
CA SER A 219 12.66 -24.52 -11.57
C SER A 219 11.86 -24.00 -12.79
N GLY A 220 11.88 -24.82 -13.84
CA GLY A 220 11.56 -24.46 -15.22
C GLY A 220 10.09 -24.17 -15.51
N PHE A 221 9.91 -23.35 -16.55
CA PHE A 221 8.65 -22.95 -17.17
C PHE A 221 7.70 -24.13 -17.47
N ARG A 222 6.42 -23.97 -17.11
CA ARG A 222 5.30 -24.53 -17.89
C ARG A 222 4.29 -23.42 -18.19
N ARG A 223 4.04 -23.20 -19.48
CA ARG A 223 2.98 -22.33 -19.99
C ARG A 223 1.64 -23.04 -19.83
N LEU A 224 0.67 -22.38 -19.22
CA LEU A 224 -0.75 -22.64 -19.46
C LEU A 224 -1.36 -21.32 -19.90
N SER A 225 -1.74 -21.26 -21.17
CA SER A 225 -2.51 -20.20 -21.79
C SER A 225 -4.00 -20.49 -21.57
N CYS A 226 -4.76 -19.49 -21.15
CA CYS A 226 -6.20 -19.44 -21.39
C CYS A 226 -6.52 -18.23 -22.26
N VAL A 227 -7.45 -18.50 -23.19
CA VAL A 227 -8.02 -17.64 -24.24
C VAL A 227 -8.72 -16.42 -23.65
#